data_AF-A0A934UQY9-F1
#
_entry.id   AF-A0A934UQY9-F1
#
_cell.length_a   1.000
_cell.length_b   1.000
_cell.length_c   1.000
_cell.angle_alpha   90.00
_cell.angle_beta   90.00
_cell.angle_gamma   90.00
#
_symmetry.space_group_name_H-M   'P 1'
#
loop_
_entity.id
_entity.type
_entity.pdbx_description
1 polymer ?
#
loop_
_entity_poly.entity_id
_entity_poly.type
_entity_poly.pdbx_seq_one_letter_code
_entity_poly.pdbx_strand_id
1 'polypeptide(L)'
;MLSQSSRSFILAALGGALLLSVPAHAGVELPPLDDPQFVEWAGKASADLERYLADPKGTFAMPAEGKAFPCEVPPDVLSRIIGVRLPGVPPDEDLRKAMARATRGTGMKPFEFTDVVVRPVEASCKDGKPAGLFKGWVEYTMVNASATAIQRDRTRKYVETGFAENGERRGLVIERTMSLESRAEWTDPAMADMMRKNPVKMPRMTMTSFIYTQVNPDKSHKGVTISHTAMEGEPPSVSTLLMFPKGPGRWLMVSYDGRQKTMEIPFRNNRMHGAQVQYARMYRGIAIPASTVCYDEGEQVKTTQCDVD
;
A
#
# COMPACT_ATOMS: atom_id res chain seq x y z
N MET A 1 67.98 -50.82 27.69
CA MET A 1 66.58 -51.30 27.73
C MET A 1 65.73 -50.32 26.94
N LEU A 2 65.04 -50.83 25.90
CA LEU A 2 63.92 -50.24 25.12
C LEU A 2 64.22 -48.91 24.36
N SER A 3 64.39 -48.87 23.03
CA SER A 3 63.50 -49.24 21.89
C SER A 3 62.46 -48.18 21.53
N GLN A 4 62.48 -47.79 20.23
CA GLN A 4 61.35 -47.33 19.41
C GLN A 4 60.73 -45.96 19.74
N SER A 5 60.10 -45.21 18.83
CA SER A 5 59.92 -45.26 17.37
C SER A 5 59.17 -43.97 17.04
N SER A 6 59.41 -43.45 15.85
CA SER A 6 58.64 -42.41 15.17
C SER A 6 57.12 -42.55 15.33
N ARG A 7 56.41 -41.42 15.43
CA ARG A 7 55.08 -41.24 14.81
C ARG A 7 54.72 -39.77 14.70
N SER A 8 54.67 -39.32 13.45
CA SER A 8 53.95 -38.15 12.99
C SER A 8 52.52 -38.14 13.51
N PHE A 9 52.03 -37.00 13.99
CA PHE A 9 50.61 -36.72 14.06
C PHE A 9 50.30 -35.45 13.28
N ILE A 10 49.61 -35.67 12.18
CA ILE A 10 48.85 -34.68 11.41
C ILE A 10 47.69 -34.26 12.31
N LEU A 11 47.65 -32.99 12.73
CA LEU A 11 46.45 -32.40 13.32
C LEU A 11 45.74 -31.62 12.21
N ALA A 12 44.71 -32.27 11.67
CA ALA A 12 43.77 -31.70 10.73
C ALA A 12 43.08 -30.48 11.37
N ALA A 13 43.17 -29.33 10.70
CA ALA A 13 42.37 -28.17 11.01
C ALA A 13 40.89 -28.48 10.71
N LEU A 14 40.12 -28.78 11.76
CA LEU A 14 38.67 -28.73 11.74
C LEU A 14 38.25 -27.26 11.65
N GLY A 15 38.27 -26.73 10.42
CA GLY A 15 37.55 -25.52 10.05
C GLY A 15 36.06 -25.81 10.07
N GLY A 16 35.48 -25.87 11.27
CA GLY A 16 34.04 -25.89 11.47
C GLY A 16 33.47 -24.56 10.98
N ALA A 17 32.98 -24.55 9.74
CA ALA A 17 32.13 -23.50 9.24
C ALA A 17 30.92 -23.38 10.17
N LEU A 18 30.92 -22.35 11.03
CA LEU A 18 29.67 -21.81 11.54
C LEU A 18 28.88 -21.32 10.33
N LEU A 19 28.06 -22.21 9.77
CA LEU A 19 26.88 -21.83 9.02
C LEU A 19 26.00 -21.09 10.02
N LEU A 20 26.21 -19.78 10.11
CA LEU A 20 25.25 -18.84 10.69
C LEU A 20 23.95 -19.13 9.97
N SER A 21 23.11 -19.89 10.65
CA SER A 21 21.74 -20.16 10.25
C SER A 21 21.03 -18.84 10.40
N VAL A 22 21.10 -18.00 9.36
CA VAL A 22 20.20 -16.87 9.22
C VAL A 22 18.82 -17.50 9.33
N PRO A 23 17.99 -17.13 10.33
CA PRO A 23 16.64 -17.64 10.38
C PRO A 23 16.01 -17.27 9.04
N ALA A 24 15.70 -18.30 8.25
CA ALA A 24 14.82 -18.17 7.11
C ALA A 24 13.50 -17.68 7.70
N HIS A 25 13.35 -16.36 7.77
CA HIS A 25 12.06 -15.76 7.98
C HIS A 25 11.22 -16.35 6.86
N ALA A 26 10.15 -17.07 7.24
CA ALA A 26 9.25 -17.70 6.30
C ALA A 26 8.95 -16.68 5.20
N GLY A 27 9.50 -16.92 4.00
CA GLY A 27 9.33 -16.03 2.88
C GLY A 27 7.83 -15.82 2.67
N VAL A 28 7.44 -14.59 2.31
CA VAL A 28 6.04 -14.32 2.02
C VAL A 28 5.55 -15.32 0.99
N GLU A 29 4.62 -16.17 1.40
CA GLU A 29 4.09 -17.21 0.52
C GLU A 29 3.15 -16.55 -0.48
N LEU A 30 3.71 -16.14 -1.62
CA LEU A 30 2.95 -15.51 -2.68
C LEU A 30 2.03 -16.53 -3.38
N PRO A 31 0.88 -16.09 -3.92
CA PRO A 31 0.09 -16.93 -4.81
C PRO A 31 0.90 -17.34 -6.05
N PRO A 32 0.54 -18.45 -6.72
CA PRO A 32 1.11 -18.75 -8.04
C PRO A 32 0.75 -17.64 -9.02
N LEU A 33 1.76 -17.11 -9.72
CA LEU A 33 1.63 -16.01 -10.68
C LEU A 33 2.13 -16.51 -12.04
N ASP A 34 1.25 -16.60 -13.03
CA ASP A 34 1.61 -17.07 -14.38
C ASP A 34 2.23 -15.97 -15.26
N ASP A 35 2.02 -14.71 -14.88
CA ASP A 35 2.53 -13.55 -15.62
C ASP A 35 3.94 -13.17 -15.14
N PRO A 36 4.97 -13.20 -16.02
CA PRO A 36 6.35 -12.93 -15.64
C PRO A 36 6.56 -11.55 -15.00
N GLN A 37 5.78 -10.55 -15.39
CA GLN A 37 5.89 -9.20 -14.83
C GLN A 37 5.35 -9.15 -13.40
N PHE A 38 4.29 -9.91 -13.09
CA PHE A 38 3.83 -10.05 -11.71
C PHE A 38 4.84 -10.81 -10.87
N VAL A 39 5.47 -11.86 -11.40
CA VAL A 39 6.55 -12.58 -10.71
C VAL A 39 7.70 -11.63 -10.36
N GLU A 40 8.14 -10.81 -11.32
CA GLU A 40 9.22 -9.83 -11.09
C GLU A 40 8.85 -8.81 -10.01
N TRP A 41 7.68 -8.18 -10.12
CA TRP A 41 7.25 -7.16 -9.17
C TRP A 41 6.96 -7.72 -7.79
N ALA A 42 6.37 -8.91 -7.70
CA ALA A 42 6.16 -9.58 -6.42
C ALA A 42 7.50 -9.95 -5.77
N GLY A 43 8.50 -10.38 -6.54
CA GLY A 43 9.86 -10.59 -6.03
C GLY A 43 10.49 -9.30 -5.48
N LYS A 44 10.35 -8.17 -6.19
CA LYS A 44 10.82 -6.86 -5.73
C LYS A 44 10.09 -6.39 -4.46
N ALA A 45 8.76 -6.52 -4.43
CA ALA A 45 7.95 -6.14 -3.27
C ALA A 45 8.25 -7.01 -2.04
N SER A 46 8.47 -8.32 -2.23
CA SER A 46 8.89 -9.23 -1.15
C SER A 46 10.28 -8.86 -0.62
N ALA A 47 11.24 -8.56 -1.50
CA ALA A 47 12.56 -8.10 -1.09
C ALA A 47 12.51 -6.76 -0.33
N ASP A 48 11.62 -5.84 -0.74
CA ASP A 48 11.41 -4.59 -0.02
C ASP A 48 10.81 -4.82 1.38
N LEU A 49 9.88 -5.76 1.50
CA LEU A 49 9.32 -6.18 2.78
C LEU A 49 10.37 -6.85 3.67
N GLU A 50 11.22 -7.73 3.14
CA GLU A 50 12.33 -8.34 3.89
C GLU A 50 13.29 -7.27 4.43
N ARG A 51 13.64 -6.27 3.61
CA ARG A 51 14.44 -5.13 4.07
C ARG A 51 13.75 -4.35 5.18
N TYR A 52 12.43 -4.13 5.06
CA TYR A 52 11.65 -3.50 6.12
C TYR A 52 11.62 -4.31 7.41
N LEU A 53 11.42 -5.63 7.34
CA LEU A 53 11.40 -6.47 8.53
C LEU A 53 12.76 -6.51 9.23
N ALA A 54 13.86 -6.42 8.47
CA ALA A 54 15.21 -6.32 9.01
C ALA A 54 15.52 -4.95 9.63
N ASP A 55 15.07 -3.85 9.00
CA ASP A 55 15.25 -2.49 9.52
C ASP A 55 14.04 -1.59 9.21
N PRO A 56 13.01 -1.63 10.09
CA PRO A 56 11.79 -0.84 9.88
C PRO A 56 12.05 0.67 9.90
N LYS A 57 12.99 1.13 10.75
CA LYS A 57 13.29 2.55 10.93
C LYS A 57 14.08 3.10 9.75
N GLY A 58 15.10 2.38 9.29
CA GLY A 58 15.91 2.80 8.14
C GLY A 58 15.15 2.73 6.82
N THR A 59 14.32 1.69 6.62
CA THR A 59 13.56 1.55 5.37
C THR A 59 12.61 2.72 5.10
N PHE A 60 12.08 3.34 6.15
CA PHE A 60 11.21 4.52 6.08
C PHE A 60 11.87 5.80 6.62
N ALA A 61 13.20 5.85 6.63
CA ALA A 61 13.94 7.04 7.03
C ALA A 61 13.82 8.11 5.94
N MET A 62 12.98 9.12 6.20
CA MET A 62 12.86 10.29 5.34
C MET A 62 14.06 11.23 5.57
N PRO A 63 14.75 11.71 4.51
CA PRO A 63 15.90 12.62 4.65
C PRO A 63 15.46 13.91 5.34
N ALA A 64 16.33 14.56 6.11
CA ALA A 64 15.98 15.79 6.84
C ALA A 64 15.47 16.91 5.92
N GLU A 65 16.08 17.04 4.75
CA GLU A 65 15.76 18.02 3.72
C GLU A 65 15.55 17.34 2.37
N GLY A 66 14.73 17.95 1.52
CA GLY A 66 14.55 17.53 0.13
C GLY A 66 15.39 18.38 -0.81
N LYS A 67 15.76 17.82 -1.96
CA LYS A 67 16.31 18.61 -3.06
C LYS A 67 15.23 19.52 -3.65
N ALA A 68 15.62 20.70 -4.11
CA ALA A 68 14.73 21.56 -4.87
C ALA A 68 14.40 20.92 -6.22
N PHE A 69 13.20 21.20 -6.74
CA PHE A 69 12.89 20.90 -8.14
C PHE A 69 13.75 21.78 -9.06
N PRO A 70 14.24 21.27 -10.21
CA PRO A 70 14.99 22.07 -11.18
C PRO A 70 14.18 23.16 -11.91
N CYS A 71 12.87 23.24 -11.67
CA CYS A 71 11.94 24.20 -12.26
C CYS A 71 10.81 24.50 -11.27
N GLU A 72 10.03 25.55 -11.55
CA GLU A 72 8.82 25.83 -10.80
C GLU A 72 7.76 24.76 -11.05
N VAL A 73 7.14 24.27 -9.98
CA VAL A 73 6.10 23.22 -10.06
C VAL A 73 4.83 23.74 -9.40
N PRO A 74 3.75 23.94 -10.17
CA PRO A 74 2.46 24.30 -9.61
C PRO A 74 1.97 23.27 -8.57
N PRO A 75 1.32 23.69 -7.48
CA PRO A 75 0.86 22.78 -6.43
C PRO A 75 -0.09 21.67 -6.90
N ASP A 76 -0.92 21.93 -7.91
CA ASP A 76 -1.81 20.94 -8.51
C ASP A 76 -1.03 19.88 -9.32
N VAL A 77 -0.01 20.31 -10.05
CA VAL A 77 0.90 19.40 -10.77
C VAL A 77 1.68 18.55 -9.78
N LEU A 78 2.25 19.15 -8.72
CA LEU A 78 2.95 18.42 -7.68
C LEU A 78 2.04 17.39 -6.99
N SER A 79 0.79 17.76 -6.71
CA SER A 79 -0.22 16.86 -6.12
C SER A 79 -0.43 15.60 -6.95
N ARG A 80 -0.49 15.73 -8.29
CA ARG A 80 -0.65 14.60 -9.22
C ARG A 80 0.61 13.71 -9.27
N ILE A 81 1.80 14.33 -9.27
CA ILE A 81 3.08 13.61 -9.25
C ILE A 81 3.17 12.73 -7.98
N ILE A 82 2.92 13.31 -6.81
CA ILE A 82 3.09 12.61 -5.52
C ILE A 82 1.89 11.75 -5.11
N GLY A 83 0.74 11.93 -5.78
CA GLY A 83 -0.48 11.19 -5.53
C GLY A 83 -1.10 11.51 -4.16
N VAL A 84 -0.88 12.73 -3.68
CA VAL A 84 -1.40 13.29 -2.42
C VAL A 84 -1.76 14.74 -2.72
N ARG A 85 -3.00 15.14 -2.43
CA ARG A 85 -3.45 16.50 -2.71
C ARG A 85 -2.86 17.45 -1.68
N LEU A 86 -2.17 18.49 -2.14
CA LEU A 86 -1.62 19.50 -1.24
C LEU A 86 -2.75 20.33 -0.60
N PRO A 87 -2.57 20.82 0.65
CA PRO A 87 -3.53 21.70 1.31
C PRO A 87 -3.81 22.94 0.45
N GLY A 88 -5.09 23.31 0.33
CA GLY A 88 -5.52 24.44 -0.49
C GLY A 88 -5.67 24.16 -1.99
N VAL A 89 -5.17 23.03 -2.50
CA VAL A 89 -5.45 22.61 -3.88
C VAL A 89 -6.87 22.04 -3.96
N PRO A 90 -7.79 22.63 -4.74
CA PRO A 90 -9.12 22.09 -4.91
C PRO A 90 -9.08 20.78 -5.71
N PRO A 91 -9.97 19.82 -5.42
CA PRO A 91 -10.11 18.64 -6.29
C PRO A 91 -10.57 19.09 -7.68
N ASP A 92 -10.05 18.43 -8.72
CA ASP A 92 -10.59 18.60 -10.07
C ASP A 92 -12.05 18.10 -10.14
N GLU A 93 -12.75 18.45 -11.22
CA GLU A 93 -14.17 18.17 -11.35
C GLU A 93 -14.48 16.67 -11.32
N ASP A 94 -13.63 15.85 -11.92
CA ASP A 94 -13.80 14.40 -11.98
C ASP A 94 -13.62 13.76 -10.60
N LEU A 95 -12.57 14.15 -9.88
CA LEU A 95 -12.32 13.72 -8.51
C LEU A 95 -13.42 14.20 -7.57
N ARG A 96 -13.87 15.45 -7.72
CA ARG A 96 -14.99 16.01 -6.94
C ARG A 96 -16.28 15.22 -7.17
N LYS A 97 -16.61 14.89 -8.42
CA LYS A 97 -17.77 14.04 -8.78
C LYS A 97 -17.60 12.63 -8.23
N ALA A 98 -16.40 12.05 -8.30
CA ALA A 98 -16.11 10.72 -7.76
C ALA A 98 -16.28 10.69 -6.23
N MET A 99 -15.70 11.67 -5.51
CA MET A 99 -15.83 11.82 -4.06
C MET A 99 -17.29 12.03 -3.66
N ALA A 100 -18.02 12.94 -4.31
CA ALA A 100 -19.42 13.21 -3.99
C ALA A 100 -20.34 12.00 -4.20
N ARG A 101 -19.98 11.09 -5.12
CA ARG A 101 -20.68 9.80 -5.28
C ARG A 101 -20.30 8.82 -4.19
N ALA A 102 -18.99 8.65 -3.93
CA ALA A 102 -18.48 7.72 -2.91
C ALA A 102 -18.98 8.04 -1.49
N THR A 103 -19.24 9.32 -1.20
CA THR A 103 -19.74 9.75 0.12
C THR A 103 -21.25 9.93 0.18
N ARG A 104 -21.97 9.70 -0.93
CA ARG A 104 -23.42 9.88 -0.98
C ARG A 104 -24.10 8.87 -0.06
N GLY A 105 -24.88 9.37 0.90
CA GLY A 105 -25.67 8.53 1.80
C GLY A 105 -24.86 7.80 2.89
N THR A 106 -23.53 7.95 2.93
CA THR A 106 -22.68 7.31 3.96
C THR A 106 -22.46 8.20 5.19
N GLY A 107 -22.83 9.49 5.11
CA GLY A 107 -22.54 10.47 6.16
C GLY A 107 -21.04 10.79 6.30
N MET A 108 -20.21 10.34 5.36
CA MET A 108 -18.79 10.64 5.30
C MET A 108 -18.54 11.94 4.53
N LYS A 109 -17.51 12.68 4.91
CA LYS A 109 -16.97 13.80 4.14
C LYS A 109 -15.88 13.28 3.20
N PRO A 110 -15.62 13.96 2.07
CA PRO A 110 -14.44 13.66 1.26
C PRO A 110 -13.18 13.69 2.13
N PHE A 111 -12.26 12.77 1.86
CA PHE A 111 -11.00 12.75 2.58
C PHE A 111 -10.17 14.02 2.30
N GLU A 112 -9.48 14.48 3.33
CA GLU A 112 -8.58 15.63 3.26
C GLU A 112 -7.17 15.20 3.61
N PHE A 113 -6.18 15.94 3.09
CA PHE A 113 -4.79 15.75 3.46
C PHE A 113 -4.29 17.03 4.11
N THR A 114 -3.76 16.91 5.33
CA THR A 114 -3.15 18.00 6.08
C THR A 114 -1.69 17.69 6.37
N ASP A 115 -0.94 18.70 6.82
CA ASP A 115 0.46 18.55 7.27
C ASP A 115 1.36 17.91 6.20
N VAL A 116 1.09 18.20 4.93
CA VAL A 116 1.78 17.56 3.81
C VAL A 116 3.19 18.12 3.69
N VAL A 117 4.18 17.26 3.88
CA VAL A 117 5.60 17.56 3.72
C VAL A 117 6.15 16.71 2.58
N VAL A 118 6.69 17.36 1.55
CA VAL A 118 7.33 16.70 0.40
C VAL A 118 8.84 16.91 0.47
N ARG A 119 9.60 15.82 0.38
CA ARG A 119 11.07 15.84 0.34
C ARG A 119 11.58 15.12 -0.91
N PRO A 120 11.77 15.83 -2.03
CA PRO A 120 12.30 15.24 -3.25
C PRO A 120 13.72 14.70 -3.03
N VAL A 121 14.02 13.56 -3.64
CA VAL A 121 15.36 12.97 -3.73
C VAL A 121 15.92 13.16 -5.14
N GLU A 122 15.04 13.06 -6.13
CA GLU A 122 15.30 13.27 -7.54
C GLU A 122 14.05 13.85 -8.20
N ALA A 123 14.23 14.86 -9.04
CA ALA A 123 13.16 15.45 -9.83
C ALA A 123 13.72 15.94 -11.15
N SER A 124 13.02 15.69 -12.25
CA SER A 124 13.40 16.16 -13.58
C SER A 124 12.50 17.28 -14.06
N CYS A 125 13.07 18.14 -14.90
CA CYS A 125 12.33 19.12 -15.68
C CYS A 125 12.79 19.04 -17.13
N LYS A 126 11.88 19.34 -18.06
CA LYS A 126 12.15 19.43 -19.48
C LYS A 126 11.67 20.79 -19.97
N ASP A 127 12.52 21.51 -20.69
CA ASP A 127 12.18 22.82 -21.27
C ASP A 127 11.61 23.82 -20.24
N GLY A 128 12.17 23.79 -19.02
CA GLY A 128 11.74 24.64 -17.90
C GLY A 128 10.44 24.21 -17.21
N LYS A 129 9.84 23.08 -17.60
CA LYS A 129 8.58 22.56 -17.06
C LYS A 129 8.76 21.21 -16.35
N PRO A 130 7.88 20.89 -15.38
CA PRO A 130 7.95 19.62 -14.66
C PRO A 130 7.64 18.44 -15.60
N ALA A 131 8.64 17.66 -16.00
CA ALA A 131 8.46 16.44 -16.76
C ALA A 131 9.68 15.52 -16.62
N GLY A 132 9.45 14.20 -16.60
CA GLY A 132 10.52 13.20 -16.50
C GLY A 132 10.35 12.30 -15.28
N LEU A 133 11.38 12.16 -14.46
CA LEU A 133 11.40 11.25 -13.31
C LEU A 133 11.24 12.00 -11.99
N PHE A 134 10.42 11.46 -11.09
CA PHE A 134 10.33 11.90 -9.70
C PHE A 134 10.65 10.74 -8.78
N LYS A 135 11.48 11.00 -7.76
CA LYS A 135 11.68 10.16 -6.59
C LYS A 135 11.62 11.04 -5.36
N GLY A 136 10.82 10.67 -4.38
CA GLY A 136 10.71 11.50 -3.18
C GLY A 136 9.93 10.87 -2.05
N TRP A 137 10.09 11.47 -0.88
CA TRP A 137 9.31 11.17 0.30
C TRP A 137 8.18 12.16 0.45
N VAL A 138 7.06 11.67 0.95
CA VAL A 138 5.88 12.46 1.29
C VAL A 138 5.42 11.98 2.66
N GLU A 139 5.21 12.91 3.57
CA GLU A 139 4.50 12.64 4.81
C GLU A 139 3.26 13.51 4.85
N TYR A 140 2.15 12.94 5.30
CA TYR A 140 0.86 13.63 5.37
C TYR A 140 -0.02 13.01 6.44
N THR A 141 -1.02 13.78 6.87
CA THR A 141 -2.13 13.27 7.67
C THR A 141 -3.35 13.18 6.77
N MET A 142 -3.88 11.97 6.59
CA MET A 142 -5.18 11.77 5.94
C MET A 142 -6.27 11.93 6.99
N VAL A 143 -7.22 12.82 6.73
CA VAL A 143 -8.37 13.08 7.58
C VAL A 143 -9.61 12.49 6.94
N ASN A 144 -10.21 11.51 7.60
CA ASN A 144 -11.47 10.90 7.21
C ASN A 144 -12.53 11.25 8.26
N ALA A 145 -13.46 12.12 7.90
CA ALA A 145 -14.50 12.58 8.81
C ALA A 145 -15.86 11.97 8.45
N SER A 146 -16.56 11.44 9.43
CA SER A 146 -17.96 11.04 9.34
C SER A 146 -18.83 11.94 10.23
N ALA A 147 -20.13 11.65 10.26
CA ALA A 147 -21.04 12.30 11.20
C ALA A 147 -20.68 12.03 12.67
N THR A 148 -20.02 10.90 12.98
CA THR A 148 -19.80 10.42 14.35
C THR A 148 -18.36 10.54 14.83
N ALA A 149 -17.39 10.50 13.91
CA ALA A 149 -15.97 10.49 14.26
C ALA A 149 -15.11 11.14 13.18
N ILE A 150 -13.95 11.62 13.59
CA ILE A 150 -12.88 12.08 12.72
C ILE A 150 -11.67 11.19 12.95
N GLN A 151 -11.30 10.43 11.93
CA GLN A 151 -10.08 9.63 11.91
C GLN A 151 -8.95 10.42 11.25
N ARG A 152 -7.77 10.40 11.87
CA ARG A 152 -6.54 11.02 11.38
C ARG A 152 -5.45 9.97 11.32
N ASP A 153 -5.01 9.67 10.12
CA ASP A 153 -3.97 8.69 9.86
C ASP A 153 -2.74 9.42 9.30
N ARG A 154 -1.67 9.48 10.09
CA ARG A 154 -0.39 10.01 9.64
C ARG A 154 0.34 8.92 8.87
N THR A 155 0.66 9.20 7.63
CA THR A 155 1.28 8.26 6.71
C THR A 155 2.57 8.83 6.16
N ARG A 156 3.58 7.99 6.06
CA ARG A 156 4.80 8.27 5.30
C ARG A 156 4.82 7.41 4.05
N LYS A 157 5.19 8.03 2.94
CA LYS A 157 5.21 7.44 1.62
C LYS A 157 6.52 7.78 0.90
N TYR A 158 7.13 6.79 0.28
CA TYR A 158 8.09 6.98 -0.80
C TYR A 158 7.37 6.77 -2.12
N VAL A 159 7.69 7.57 -3.14
CA VAL A 159 7.21 7.40 -4.50
C VAL A 159 8.35 7.53 -5.49
N GLU A 160 8.36 6.67 -6.49
CA GLU A 160 9.18 6.74 -7.69
C GLU A 160 8.27 6.58 -8.92
N THR A 161 8.31 7.53 -9.85
CA THR A 161 7.42 7.55 -11.00
C THR A 161 7.96 8.41 -12.14
N GLY A 162 7.69 8.00 -13.38
CA GLY A 162 7.75 8.90 -14.53
C GLY A 162 6.51 9.77 -14.61
N PHE A 163 6.62 11.01 -15.10
CA PHE A 163 5.48 11.92 -15.20
C PHE A 163 5.59 12.90 -16.39
N ALA A 164 4.44 13.36 -16.87
CA ALA A 164 4.31 14.36 -17.93
C ALA A 164 4.16 15.79 -17.40
N GLU A 165 4.18 16.79 -18.29
CA GLU A 165 4.07 18.23 -17.97
C GLU A 165 2.88 18.59 -17.06
N ASN A 166 1.77 17.87 -17.18
CA ASN A 166 0.55 18.07 -16.38
C ASN A 166 0.56 17.32 -15.03
N GLY A 167 1.67 16.65 -14.69
CA GLY A 167 1.82 15.82 -13.49
C GLY A 167 1.22 14.42 -13.61
N GLU A 168 0.70 14.03 -14.78
CA GLU A 168 0.19 12.68 -15.03
C GLU A 168 1.32 11.66 -14.91
N ARG A 169 1.14 10.69 -14.01
CA ARG A 169 2.07 9.57 -13.80
C ARG A 169 2.04 8.62 -14.99
N ARG A 170 3.21 8.11 -15.37
CA ARG A 170 3.40 7.24 -16.54
C ARG A 170 4.38 6.12 -16.21
N GLY A 171 4.19 4.99 -16.90
CA GLY A 171 5.08 3.85 -16.73
C GLY A 171 4.85 3.14 -15.41
N LEU A 172 5.93 2.59 -14.86
CA LEU A 172 5.94 1.98 -13.55
C LEU A 172 5.93 3.06 -12.45
N VAL A 173 4.96 2.95 -11.55
CA VAL A 173 4.87 3.70 -10.31
C VAL A 173 5.25 2.75 -9.17
N ILE A 174 6.26 3.11 -8.40
CA ILE A 174 6.69 2.38 -7.21
C ILE A 174 6.33 3.22 -6.01
N GLU A 175 5.57 2.66 -5.08
CA GLU A 175 5.23 3.33 -3.83
C GLU A 175 5.54 2.44 -2.63
N ARG A 176 6.07 3.03 -1.57
CA ARG A 176 6.27 2.37 -0.28
C ARG A 176 5.56 3.21 0.76
N THR A 177 4.63 2.63 1.50
CA THR A 177 3.80 3.37 2.45
C THR A 177 3.88 2.74 3.82
N MET A 178 3.87 3.56 4.86
CA MET A 178 3.80 3.11 6.26
C MET A 178 2.91 4.05 7.06
N SER A 179 2.01 3.45 7.83
CA SER A 179 1.22 4.17 8.83
C SER A 179 2.12 4.50 10.02
N LEU A 180 2.26 5.78 10.34
CA LEU A 180 3.06 6.24 11.48
C LEU A 180 2.21 6.30 12.74
N GLU A 181 0.97 6.77 12.59
CA GLU A 181 0.07 7.04 13.70
C GLU A 181 -1.38 7.05 13.20
N SER A 182 -2.30 6.57 14.03
CA SER A 182 -3.75 6.67 13.80
C SER A 182 -4.42 7.19 15.06
N ARG A 183 -5.30 8.18 14.91
CA ARG A 183 -6.08 8.76 16.01
C ARG A 183 -7.53 8.93 15.58
N ALA A 184 -8.44 8.67 16.50
CA ALA A 184 -9.87 8.94 16.31
C ALA A 184 -10.34 9.96 17.35
N GLU A 185 -11.12 10.94 16.88
CA GLU A 185 -11.82 11.92 17.70
C GLU A 185 -13.32 11.75 17.47
N TRP A 186 -14.12 11.86 18.53
CA TRP A 186 -15.59 11.77 18.43
C TRP A 186 -16.18 13.16 18.25
N THR A 187 -17.13 13.29 17.32
CA THR A 187 -17.75 14.59 16.99
C THR A 187 -18.76 15.04 18.06
N ASP A 188 -19.41 14.09 18.74
CA ASP A 188 -20.31 14.34 19.87
C ASP A 188 -19.50 14.54 21.17
N PRO A 189 -19.59 15.70 21.85
CA PRO A 189 -18.92 15.94 23.13
C PRO A 189 -19.25 14.92 24.22
N ALA A 190 -20.49 14.42 24.29
CA ALA A 190 -20.89 13.44 25.31
C ALA A 190 -20.20 12.09 25.07
N MET A 191 -20.14 11.63 23.80
CA MET A 191 -19.38 10.46 23.40
C MET A 191 -17.87 10.65 23.62
N ALA A 192 -17.33 11.83 23.27
CA ALA A 192 -15.92 12.15 23.48
C ALA A 192 -15.53 12.09 24.97
N ASP A 193 -16.38 12.63 25.86
CA ASP A 193 -16.19 12.56 27.30
C ASP A 193 -16.35 11.13 27.84
N MET A 194 -17.31 10.36 27.32
CA MET A 194 -17.49 8.95 27.66
C MET A 194 -16.24 8.13 27.31
N MET A 195 -15.70 8.31 26.10
CA MET A 195 -14.52 7.61 25.60
C MET A 195 -13.24 8.06 26.29
N ARG A 196 -13.18 9.32 26.75
CA ARG A 196 -12.07 9.79 27.58
C ARG A 196 -12.09 9.15 28.98
N LYS A 197 -13.28 9.00 29.57
CA LYS A 197 -13.47 8.35 30.87
C LYS A 197 -13.30 6.83 30.79
N ASN A 198 -13.68 6.23 29.67
CA ASN A 198 -13.63 4.79 29.42
C ASN A 198 -12.91 4.52 28.09
N PRO A 199 -11.58 4.69 28.04
CA PRO A 199 -10.84 4.50 26.81
C PRO A 199 -10.93 3.04 26.37
N VAL A 200 -11.57 2.81 25.21
CA VAL A 200 -11.45 1.54 24.51
C VAL A 200 -10.00 1.44 24.03
N LYS A 201 -9.22 0.56 24.64
CA LYS A 201 -7.87 0.24 24.16
C LYS A 201 -8.00 -0.51 22.84
N MET A 202 -8.05 0.23 21.75
CA MET A 202 -7.90 -0.36 20.41
C MET A 202 -6.43 -0.75 20.24
N PRO A 203 -6.14 -2.01 19.85
CA PRO A 203 -4.79 -2.43 19.55
C PRO A 203 -4.16 -1.50 18.53
N ARG A 204 -2.92 -1.06 18.77
CA ARG A 204 -2.20 -0.26 17.78
C ARG A 204 -1.97 -1.10 16.53
N MET A 205 -2.36 -0.57 15.38
CA MET A 205 -2.19 -1.20 14.08
C MET A 205 -1.20 -0.39 13.24
N THR A 206 -0.18 -1.05 12.72
CA THR A 206 0.76 -0.48 11.75
C THR A 206 0.62 -1.26 10.45
N MET A 207 0.21 -0.56 9.39
CA MET A 207 0.17 -1.11 8.04
C MET A 207 1.30 -0.51 7.21
N THR A 208 2.07 -1.39 6.57
CA THR A 208 3.16 -1.06 5.65
C THR A 208 2.91 -1.73 4.31
N SER A 209 2.95 -1.00 3.20
CA SER A 209 2.67 -1.56 1.87
C SER A 209 3.76 -1.22 0.86
N PHE A 210 4.09 -2.19 0.00
CA PHE A 210 5.02 -2.07 -1.12
C PHE A 210 4.23 -2.29 -2.41
N ILE A 211 4.16 -1.25 -3.24
CA ILE A 211 3.23 -1.14 -4.35
C ILE A 211 4.03 -0.95 -5.63
N TYR A 212 3.76 -1.77 -6.63
CA TYR A 212 4.32 -1.70 -7.97
C TYR A 212 3.16 -1.68 -8.95
N THR A 213 2.91 -0.55 -9.58
CA THR A 213 1.77 -0.38 -10.50
C THR A 213 2.23 0.21 -11.81
N GLN A 214 1.98 -0.49 -12.91
CA GLN A 214 2.09 0.05 -14.24
C GLN A 214 0.82 0.85 -14.56
N VAL A 215 1.02 2.12 -14.89
CA VAL A 215 -0.02 2.99 -15.45
C VAL A 215 0.10 2.94 -16.96
N ASN A 216 -0.91 2.35 -17.61
CA ASN A 216 -0.97 2.26 -19.07
C ASN A 216 -1.59 3.52 -19.67
N PRO A 217 -1.30 3.85 -20.95
CA PRO A 217 -1.86 5.03 -21.62
C PRO A 217 -3.40 5.05 -21.68
N ASP A 218 -4.03 3.87 -21.68
CA ASP A 218 -5.49 3.71 -21.64
C ASP A 218 -6.07 3.85 -20.21
N LYS A 219 -5.24 4.24 -19.24
CA LYS A 219 -5.55 4.32 -17.81
C LYS A 219 -5.93 2.98 -17.18
N SER A 220 -5.66 1.86 -17.85
CA SER A 220 -5.71 0.56 -17.19
C SER A 220 -4.53 0.42 -16.22
N HIS A 221 -4.77 -0.31 -15.13
CA HIS A 221 -3.78 -0.55 -14.10
C HIS A 221 -3.44 -2.03 -14.06
N LYS A 222 -2.14 -2.31 -14.05
CA LYS A 222 -1.60 -3.63 -13.71
C LYS A 222 -0.68 -3.44 -12.52
N GLY A 223 -0.88 -4.17 -11.43
CA GLY A 223 -0.05 -3.94 -10.25
C GLY A 223 -0.07 -5.04 -9.21
N VAL A 224 0.97 -5.01 -8.37
CA VAL A 224 1.13 -5.83 -7.17
C VAL A 224 1.25 -4.92 -5.98
N THR A 225 0.54 -5.24 -4.91
CA THR A 225 0.74 -4.67 -3.59
C THR A 225 1.00 -5.80 -2.60
N ILE A 226 2.08 -5.71 -1.84
CA ILE A 226 2.30 -6.56 -0.66
C ILE A 226 2.18 -5.67 0.57
N SER A 227 1.29 -6.05 1.48
CA SER A 227 1.03 -5.29 2.70
C SER A 227 1.32 -6.15 3.93
N HIS A 228 2.16 -5.63 4.82
CA HIS A 228 2.41 -6.19 6.14
C HIS A 228 1.62 -5.39 7.18
N THR A 229 0.79 -6.09 7.94
CA THR A 229 -0.01 -5.51 9.03
C THR A 229 0.45 -6.11 10.34
N ALA A 230 1.00 -5.28 11.21
CA ALA A 230 1.28 -5.62 12.60
C ALA A 230 0.22 -4.99 13.50
N MET A 231 -0.32 -5.78 14.43
CA MET A 231 -1.27 -5.28 15.41
C MET A 231 -0.83 -5.72 16.81
N GLU A 232 -0.95 -4.82 17.78
CA GLU A 232 -0.55 -5.10 19.15
C GLU A 232 -1.27 -6.33 19.72
N GLY A 233 -0.49 -7.25 20.31
CA GLY A 233 -0.99 -8.50 20.89
C GLY A 233 -1.30 -9.62 19.91
N GLU A 234 -1.02 -9.43 18.61
CA GLU A 234 -1.44 -10.35 17.56
C GLU A 234 -0.29 -10.65 16.58
N PRO A 235 -0.23 -11.87 16.01
CA PRO A 235 0.75 -12.18 14.98
C PRO A 235 0.61 -11.23 13.77
N PRO A 236 1.72 -10.75 13.20
CA PRO A 236 1.66 -9.96 11.99
C PRO A 236 1.09 -10.81 10.84
N SER A 237 0.45 -10.14 9.89
CA SER A 237 -0.11 -10.76 8.70
C SER A 237 0.43 -10.09 7.44
N VAL A 238 0.58 -10.88 6.37
CA VAL A 238 0.97 -10.38 5.06
C VAL A 238 -0.15 -10.70 4.08
N SER A 239 -0.60 -9.68 3.37
CA SER A 239 -1.58 -9.82 2.30
C SER A 239 -0.97 -9.37 0.99
N THR A 240 -1.45 -9.96 -0.11
CA THR A 240 -1.08 -9.57 -1.47
C THR A 240 -2.33 -9.15 -2.22
N LEU A 241 -2.23 -8.07 -2.98
CA LEU A 241 -3.29 -7.59 -3.85
C LEU A 241 -2.74 -7.44 -5.26
N LEU A 242 -3.47 -7.97 -6.22
CA LEU A 242 -3.14 -7.98 -7.64
C LEU A 242 -4.22 -7.22 -8.40
N MET A 243 -3.80 -6.37 -9.34
CA MET A 243 -4.70 -5.66 -10.25
C MET A 243 -4.42 -6.13 -11.69
N PHE A 244 -5.45 -6.67 -12.36
CA PHE A 244 -5.36 -7.25 -13.71
C PHE A 244 -6.19 -6.47 -14.72
N PRO A 245 -5.64 -6.04 -15.85
CA PRO A 245 -6.49 -5.59 -16.96
C PRO A 245 -7.29 -6.79 -17.53
N LYS A 246 -8.58 -6.58 -17.80
CA LYS A 246 -9.49 -7.57 -18.38
C LYS A 246 -10.07 -7.13 -19.74
N GLY A 247 -9.79 -5.91 -20.17
CA GLY A 247 -10.24 -5.32 -21.43
C GLY A 247 -10.25 -3.79 -21.34
N PRO A 248 -10.68 -3.09 -22.41
CA PRO A 248 -10.74 -1.62 -22.41
C PRO A 248 -11.60 -1.10 -21.24
N GLY A 249 -10.98 -0.32 -20.36
CA GLY A 249 -11.61 0.22 -19.16
C GLY A 249 -12.02 -0.83 -18.11
N ARG A 250 -11.73 -2.13 -18.30
CA ARG A 250 -12.09 -3.20 -17.37
C ARG A 250 -10.87 -3.77 -16.67
N TRP A 251 -10.94 -3.95 -15.37
CA TRP A 251 -9.88 -4.58 -14.59
C TRP A 251 -10.44 -5.36 -13.41
N LEU A 252 -9.65 -6.27 -12.86
CA LEU A 252 -10.00 -7.13 -11.73
C LEU A 252 -8.98 -6.90 -10.62
N MET A 253 -9.47 -6.66 -9.41
CA MET A 253 -8.67 -6.71 -8.20
C MET A 253 -8.82 -8.09 -7.56
N VAL A 254 -7.71 -8.72 -7.18
CA VAL A 254 -7.72 -9.99 -6.46
C VAL A 254 -6.83 -9.86 -5.23
N SER A 255 -7.34 -10.21 -4.06
CA SER A 255 -6.54 -10.24 -2.82
C SER A 255 -6.29 -11.65 -2.33
N TYR A 256 -5.16 -11.82 -1.66
CA TYR A 256 -4.67 -13.05 -1.09
C TYR A 256 -4.14 -12.81 0.33
N ASP A 257 -4.29 -13.82 1.18
CA ASP A 257 -3.64 -13.95 2.48
C ASP A 257 -2.77 -15.21 2.40
N GLY A 258 -1.45 -15.02 2.28
CA GLY A 258 -0.55 -16.04 1.75
C GLY A 258 -1.02 -16.55 0.37
N ARG A 259 -1.22 -17.86 0.24
CA ARG A 259 -1.77 -18.49 -0.98
C ARG A 259 -3.30 -18.51 -1.06
N GLN A 260 -4.01 -18.21 0.03
CA GLN A 260 -5.45 -18.26 0.05
C GLN A 260 -6.03 -17.00 -0.59
N LYS A 261 -6.76 -17.15 -1.69
CA LYS A 261 -7.54 -16.06 -2.28
C LYS A 261 -8.62 -15.62 -1.29
N THR A 262 -8.72 -14.32 -1.04
CA THR A 262 -9.66 -13.74 -0.06
C THR A 262 -10.74 -12.89 -0.70
N MET A 263 -10.46 -12.22 -1.83
CA MET A 263 -11.44 -11.36 -2.48
C MET A 263 -11.17 -11.21 -3.97
N GLU A 264 -12.25 -11.02 -4.75
CA GLU A 264 -12.24 -10.56 -6.13
C GLU A 264 -13.19 -9.37 -6.28
N ILE A 265 -12.72 -8.28 -6.89
CA ILE A 265 -13.54 -7.11 -7.19
C ILE A 265 -13.32 -6.72 -8.66
N PRO A 266 -14.32 -6.88 -9.54
CA PRO A 266 -14.25 -6.39 -10.90
C PRO A 266 -14.56 -4.89 -10.95
N PHE A 267 -13.94 -4.22 -11.91
CA PHE A 267 -14.10 -2.80 -12.16
C PHE A 267 -14.31 -2.52 -13.64
N ARG A 268 -15.12 -1.51 -13.92
CA ARG A 268 -15.35 -0.91 -15.24
C ARG A 268 -15.24 0.60 -15.13
N ASN A 269 -14.42 1.22 -15.96
CA ASN A 269 -14.12 2.66 -15.97
C ASN A 269 -13.76 3.21 -14.57
N ASN A 270 -12.93 2.45 -13.85
CA ASN A 270 -12.51 2.75 -12.46
C ASN A 270 -13.63 2.77 -11.43
N ARG A 271 -14.73 2.05 -11.69
CA ARG A 271 -15.84 1.85 -10.75
C ARG A 271 -16.08 0.37 -10.55
N MET A 272 -16.45 -0.03 -9.33
CA MET A 272 -16.84 -1.41 -9.06
C MET A 272 -18.00 -1.80 -9.97
N HIS A 273 -17.89 -2.96 -10.61
CA HIS A 273 -18.85 -3.43 -11.60
C HIS A 273 -18.87 -4.96 -11.57
N GLY A 274 -20.03 -5.58 -11.62
CA GLY A 274 -20.16 -7.03 -11.53
C GLY A 274 -20.15 -7.55 -10.09
N ALA A 275 -19.83 -8.83 -9.93
CA ALA A 275 -19.84 -9.52 -8.65
C ALA A 275 -18.53 -9.29 -7.89
N GLN A 276 -18.59 -8.56 -6.77
CA GLN A 276 -17.55 -8.64 -5.74
C GLN A 276 -17.73 -9.96 -4.97
N VAL A 277 -16.71 -10.81 -4.98
CA VAL A 277 -16.71 -12.11 -4.28
C VAL A 277 -15.74 -12.03 -3.11
N GLN A 278 -16.23 -12.27 -1.90
CA GLN A 278 -15.38 -12.56 -0.73
C GLN A 278 -15.39 -14.06 -0.48
N TYR A 279 -14.22 -14.67 -0.44
CA TYR A 279 -14.09 -16.10 -0.20
C TYR A 279 -14.13 -16.40 1.29
N ALA A 280 -14.66 -17.58 1.62
CA ALA A 280 -14.64 -18.07 2.98
C ALA A 280 -13.18 -18.19 3.46
N ARG A 281 -12.91 -17.68 4.65
CA ARG A 281 -11.58 -17.75 5.26
C ARG A 281 -11.66 -17.83 6.77
N MET A 282 -10.59 -18.31 7.37
CA MET A 282 -10.38 -18.19 8.80
C MET A 282 -9.55 -16.94 9.05
N TYR A 283 -10.09 -16.00 9.81
CA TYR A 283 -9.32 -14.87 10.31
C TYR A 283 -9.27 -14.95 11.83
N ARG A 284 -8.08 -15.27 12.36
CA ARG A 284 -7.85 -15.39 13.81
C ARG A 284 -8.83 -16.33 14.52
N GLY A 285 -9.05 -17.50 13.92
CA GLY A 285 -9.97 -18.51 14.47
C GLY A 285 -11.46 -18.17 14.27
N ILE A 286 -11.80 -17.01 13.72
CA ILE A 286 -13.18 -16.67 13.35
C ILE A 286 -13.39 -17.04 11.89
N ALA A 287 -14.41 -17.87 11.64
CA ALA A 287 -14.86 -18.19 10.30
C ALA A 287 -15.56 -16.98 9.68
N ILE A 288 -14.96 -16.43 8.63
CA ILE A 288 -15.59 -15.43 7.77
C ILE A 288 -16.28 -16.20 6.64
N PRO A 289 -17.62 -16.16 6.53
CA PRO A 289 -18.33 -16.86 5.48
C PRO A 289 -18.07 -16.21 4.12
N ALA A 290 -18.17 -17.01 3.06
CA ALA A 290 -18.17 -16.48 1.71
C ALA A 290 -19.39 -15.56 1.51
N SER A 291 -19.20 -14.48 0.76
CA SER A 291 -20.28 -13.57 0.40
C SER A 291 -20.06 -12.97 -0.98
N THR A 292 -21.15 -12.58 -1.62
CA THR A 292 -21.12 -11.92 -2.92
C THR A 292 -21.98 -10.66 -2.85
N VAL A 293 -21.47 -9.57 -3.42
CA VAL A 293 -22.18 -8.30 -3.54
C VAL A 293 -22.10 -7.85 -5.01
N CYS A 294 -23.24 -7.52 -5.62
CA CYS A 294 -23.28 -7.04 -6.99
C CYS A 294 -23.13 -5.51 -7.03
N TYR A 295 -22.38 -5.00 -8.00
CA TYR A 295 -22.27 -3.57 -8.28
C TYR A 295 -22.57 -3.27 -9.75
N ASP A 296 -23.22 -2.13 -10.00
CA ASP A 296 -23.37 -1.55 -11.33
C ASP A 296 -22.92 -0.09 -11.30
N GLU A 297 -21.96 0.25 -12.15
CA GLU A 297 -21.33 1.57 -12.20
C GLU A 297 -20.90 2.18 -10.84
N GLY A 298 -20.52 1.33 -9.88
CA GLY A 298 -20.08 1.72 -8.53
C GLY A 298 -21.20 1.77 -7.49
N GLU A 299 -22.45 1.48 -7.86
CA GLU A 299 -23.58 1.39 -6.93
C GLU A 299 -23.89 -0.07 -6.60
N GLN A 300 -24.11 -0.37 -5.32
CA GLN A 300 -24.48 -1.72 -4.89
C GLN A 300 -25.90 -2.05 -5.37
N VAL A 301 -26.02 -3.11 -6.17
CA VAL A 301 -27.31 -3.63 -6.65
C VAL A 301 -27.87 -4.56 -5.58
N LYS A 302 -29.09 -4.26 -5.10
CA LYS A 302 -29.79 -5.07 -4.10
C LYS A 302 -30.53 -6.24 -4.76
N THR A 303 -29.80 -7.10 -5.46
CA THR A 303 -30.34 -8.30 -6.13
C THR A 303 -29.55 -9.54 -5.73
N THR A 304 -30.16 -10.71 -5.89
CA THR A 304 -29.51 -12.02 -5.68
C THR A 304 -28.80 -12.54 -6.93
N GLN A 305 -28.96 -11.88 -8.07
CA GLN A 305 -28.36 -12.21 -9.36
C GLN A 305 -27.54 -11.00 -9.85
N CYS A 306 -26.28 -11.23 -10.24
CA CYS A 306 -25.41 -10.20 -10.82
C CYS A 306 -25.45 -10.30 -12.37
N ASP A 307 -26.50 -9.78 -13.00
CA ASP A 307 -26.66 -9.81 -14.47
C ASP A 307 -26.05 -8.58 -15.16
N VAL A 308 -25.04 -7.97 -14.54
CA VAL A 308 -24.44 -6.70 -14.97
C VAL A 308 -23.07 -6.96 -15.61
N ASP A 309 -23.05 -7.06 -16.95
CA ASP A 309 -21.84 -7.26 -17.78
C ASP A 309 -21.40 -6.02 -18.60
#